data_AF-A0A8E2DMT0-F1
#
_entry.id   AF-A0A8E2DMT0-F1
#
_cell.length_a   1.000
_cell.length_b   1.000
_cell.length_c   1.000
_cell.angle_alpha   90.00
_cell.angle_beta   90.00
_cell.angle_gamma   90.00
#
_symmetry.space_group_name_H-M   'P 1'
#
loop_
_entity.id
_entity.type
_entity.pdbx_description
1 polymer ?
#
loop_
_entity_poly.entity_id
_entity_poly.type
_entity_poly.pdbx_seq_one_letter_code
_entity_poly.pdbx_strand_id
1 'polypeptide(L)'
;MFSSTVQPSLLSLFSSSGSSPLSLFSTRTDTRLPEDSLICLLNDETSEPRPPSPATLISASHEDTSADGNGIEDPHYTLSQTVLHIQSPTLRTTYIRCPSTSTSQSGSRRRNDLGIKHPWIYMQVRNMDREWSFEVGIVDQSGREGIIRCSTFQVHLSVDSLFVPCPVCDFSDKTCMYHHCARGNSILYSE
;
A
#
# COMPACT_ATOMS: atom_id res chain seq x y z
N MET A 1 17.12 -9.38 4.02
CA MET A 1 17.73 -8.77 2.80
C MET A 1 18.66 -7.60 3.15
N PHE A 2 18.19 -6.65 3.96
CA PHE A 2 18.90 -5.42 4.37
C PHE A 2 19.50 -5.50 5.78
N SER A 3 19.39 -6.64 6.46
CA SER A 3 19.80 -6.79 7.88
C SER A 3 21.30 -6.58 8.12
N SER A 4 22.14 -6.93 7.15
CA SER A 4 23.60 -6.77 7.19
C SER A 4 24.12 -5.55 6.42
N THR A 5 23.22 -4.69 5.92
CA THR A 5 23.58 -3.48 5.15
C THR A 5 23.44 -2.26 6.04
N VAL A 6 24.27 -1.23 5.80
CA VAL A 6 24.08 0.09 6.43
C VAL A 6 22.75 0.66 5.93
N GLN A 7 21.81 0.92 6.84
CA GLN A 7 20.52 1.51 6.51
C GLN A 7 20.62 3.03 6.69
N PRO A 8 20.52 3.82 5.59
CA PRO A 8 20.50 5.28 5.68
C PRO A 8 19.26 5.77 6.45
N SER A 9 19.12 7.07 6.70
CA SER A 9 17.95 7.63 7.39
C SER A 9 16.63 7.43 6.62
N LEU A 10 16.70 7.30 5.30
CA LEU A 10 15.57 7.04 4.41
C LEU A 10 15.87 5.84 3.50
N LEU A 11 15.03 4.81 3.59
CA LEU A 11 15.08 3.63 2.72
C LEU A 11 13.84 3.59 1.83
N SER A 12 14.01 3.73 0.52
CA SER A 12 12.94 3.53 -0.45
C SER A 12 12.92 2.08 -0.91
N LEU A 13 11.80 1.40 -0.71
CA LEU A 13 11.60 0.02 -1.19
C LEU A 13 11.00 -0.02 -2.58
N PHE A 14 10.23 0.99 -2.94
CA PHE A 14 9.51 1.08 -4.21
C PHE A 14 9.57 2.51 -4.74
N SER A 15 9.79 2.64 -6.03
CA SER A 15 9.68 3.91 -6.76
C SER A 15 9.17 3.63 -8.17
N SER A 16 8.04 4.24 -8.53
CA SER A 16 7.39 4.04 -9.83
C SER A 16 8.17 4.61 -11.02
N SER A 17 9.09 5.55 -10.78
CA SER A 17 9.97 6.13 -11.80
C SER A 17 11.26 5.34 -12.03
N GLY A 18 11.49 4.26 -11.28
CA GLY A 18 12.65 3.38 -11.46
C GLY A 18 12.56 2.55 -12.75
N SER A 19 13.70 2.08 -13.24
CA SER A 19 13.76 1.17 -14.41
C SER A 19 13.25 -0.24 -14.13
N SER A 20 13.28 -0.67 -12.86
CA SER A 20 12.69 -1.95 -12.41
C SER A 20 12.04 -1.78 -11.03
N PRO A 21 10.89 -1.08 -10.96
CA PRO A 21 10.22 -0.71 -9.70
C PRO A 21 9.87 -1.91 -8.81
N LEU A 22 9.54 -3.04 -9.44
CA LEU A 22 9.10 -4.26 -8.76
C LEU A 22 10.23 -5.29 -8.55
N SER A 23 11.49 -4.92 -8.73
CA SER A 23 12.64 -5.85 -8.60
C SER A 23 12.72 -6.57 -7.24
N LEU A 24 12.26 -5.93 -6.16
CA LEU A 24 12.20 -6.52 -4.81
C LEU A 24 10.91 -7.29 -4.53
N PHE A 25 9.92 -7.18 -5.42
CA PHE A 25 8.55 -7.63 -5.20
C PHE A 25 8.22 -8.84 -6.07
N SER A 26 7.47 -9.78 -5.51
CA SER A 26 6.69 -10.73 -6.32
C SER A 26 5.30 -10.14 -6.54
N THR A 27 4.77 -10.29 -7.75
CA THR A 27 3.40 -9.93 -8.09
C THR A 27 2.51 -11.16 -8.10
N ARG A 28 1.23 -10.98 -7.78
CA ARG A 28 0.18 -11.98 -7.97
C ARG A 28 -1.06 -11.27 -8.49
N THR A 29 -1.73 -11.87 -9.47
CA THR A 29 -3.01 -11.42 -10.02
C THR A 29 -4.00 -12.59 -10.01
N ASP A 30 -5.30 -12.31 -9.90
CA ASP A 30 -6.33 -13.36 -10.03
C ASP A 30 -6.48 -13.77 -11.50
N THR A 31 -6.13 -15.02 -11.81
CA THR A 31 -6.23 -15.57 -13.17
C THR A 31 -7.67 -15.89 -13.58
N ARG A 32 -8.61 -15.91 -12.63
CA ARG A 32 -10.03 -16.18 -12.91
C ARG A 32 -10.79 -14.95 -13.37
N LEU A 33 -10.26 -13.75 -13.09
CA LEU A 33 -10.87 -12.47 -13.44
C LEU A 33 -9.84 -11.57 -14.15
N PRO A 34 -9.36 -11.97 -15.35
CA PRO A 34 -8.29 -11.27 -16.06
C PRO A 34 -8.72 -9.89 -16.60
N GLU A 35 -10.02 -9.63 -16.70
CA GLU A 35 -10.59 -8.34 -17.11
C GLU A 35 -10.46 -7.27 -16.02
N ASP A 36 -10.58 -7.68 -14.75
CA ASP A 36 -10.65 -6.76 -13.62
C ASP A 36 -9.41 -6.81 -12.70
N SER A 37 -8.58 -7.85 -12.82
CA SER A 37 -7.41 -8.07 -11.95
C SER A 37 -6.10 -7.78 -12.68
N LEU A 38 -5.48 -6.65 -12.36
CA LEU A 38 -4.26 -6.20 -13.03
C LEU A 38 -3.30 -5.47 -12.09
N ILE A 39 -2.01 -5.52 -12.46
CA ILE A 39 -0.93 -4.74 -11.87
C ILE A 39 -0.16 -4.13 -13.03
N CYS A 40 -0.14 -2.81 -13.15
CA CYS A 40 0.58 -2.13 -14.22
C CYS A 40 1.19 -0.80 -13.77
N LEU A 41 2.20 -0.33 -14.50
CA LEU A 41 2.71 1.03 -14.39
C LEU A 41 2.04 1.87 -15.47
N LEU A 42 1.45 2.99 -15.09
CA LEU A 42 0.82 3.94 -16.00
C LEU A 42 1.03 5.38 -15.53
N ASN A 43 0.92 6.35 -16.43
CA ASN A 43 0.84 7.76 -16.10
C ASN A 43 -0.55 8.05 -15.51
N ASP A 44 -0.60 8.66 -14.34
CA ASP A 44 -1.86 8.87 -13.60
C ASP A 44 -2.79 9.89 -14.26
N GLU A 45 -2.25 10.87 -15.01
CA GLU A 45 -3.03 11.84 -15.77
C GLU A 45 -3.61 11.23 -17.06
N THR A 46 -2.80 10.48 -17.82
CA THR A 46 -3.23 9.98 -19.14
C THR A 46 -3.77 8.55 -19.12
N SER A 47 -3.55 7.80 -18.04
CA SER A 47 -3.83 6.36 -17.92
C SER A 47 -3.12 5.49 -18.98
N GLU A 48 -1.95 5.93 -19.43
CA GLU A 48 -1.13 5.22 -20.42
C GLU A 48 0.18 4.65 -19.82
N PRO A 49 0.68 3.48 -20.29
CA PRO A 49 0.10 2.64 -21.32
C PRO A 49 -1.17 1.92 -20.84
N ARG A 50 -2.12 1.72 -21.75
CA ARG A 50 -3.31 0.91 -21.46
C ARG A 50 -2.91 -0.52 -21.12
N PRO A 51 -3.58 -1.17 -20.17
CA PRO A 51 -3.33 -2.57 -19.87
C PRO A 51 -3.62 -3.44 -21.10
N PRO A 52 -2.93 -4.58 -21.24
CA PRO A 52 -3.19 -5.51 -22.33
C PRO A 52 -4.58 -6.10 -22.19
N SER A 53 -5.25 -6.34 -23.32
CA SER A 53 -6.53 -7.06 -23.36
C SER A 53 -6.40 -8.42 -22.65
N PRO A 54 -7.37 -8.83 -21.81
CA PRO A 54 -8.73 -8.27 -21.71
C PRO A 54 -8.92 -7.24 -20.58
N ALA A 55 -7.84 -6.84 -19.90
CA ALA A 55 -7.92 -5.99 -18.72
C ALA A 55 -8.44 -4.57 -19.01
N THR A 56 -9.29 -4.05 -18.12
CA THR A 56 -9.86 -2.68 -18.20
C THR A 56 -9.59 -1.91 -16.92
N LEU A 57 -9.14 -0.66 -17.05
CA LEU A 57 -8.90 0.24 -15.93
C LEU A 57 -10.21 0.79 -15.38
N ILE A 58 -10.36 0.80 -14.06
CA ILE A 58 -11.40 1.56 -13.39
C ILE A 58 -10.98 3.02 -13.23
N SER A 59 -11.93 3.92 -13.44
CA SER A 59 -11.81 5.32 -13.03
C SER A 59 -12.34 5.50 -11.61
N ALA A 60 -11.79 6.46 -10.88
CA ALA A 60 -12.40 6.91 -9.63
C ALA A 60 -13.83 7.42 -9.90
N SER A 61 -14.78 7.05 -9.05
CA SER A 61 -16.19 7.39 -9.21
C SER A 61 -16.46 8.78 -8.63
N HIS A 62 -16.82 9.74 -9.48
CA HIS A 62 -17.30 11.06 -9.07
C HIS A 62 -18.72 10.96 -8.47
N GLU A 63 -18.83 10.93 -7.15
CA GLU A 63 -20.10 11.23 -6.46
C GLU A 63 -19.91 12.29 -5.37
N ASP A 64 -19.35 13.45 -5.74
CA ASP A 64 -19.51 14.68 -4.96
C ASP A 64 -20.41 15.65 -5.73
N THR A 65 -21.72 15.36 -5.72
CA THR A 65 -22.72 16.40 -5.98
C THR A 65 -23.00 17.12 -4.67
N SER A 66 -22.10 18.02 -4.27
CA SER A 66 -22.47 19.11 -3.36
C SER A 66 -22.35 20.43 -4.12
N ALA A 67 -23.51 20.88 -4.58
CA ALA A 67 -23.70 22.23 -5.07
C ALA A 67 -23.57 23.19 -3.89
N ASP A 68 -22.35 23.63 -3.59
CA ASP A 68 -22.12 24.87 -2.87
C ASP A 68 -20.99 25.63 -3.55
N GLY A 69 -21.35 26.74 -4.19
CA GLY A 69 -20.50 27.57 -5.02
C GLY A 69 -19.47 28.35 -4.23
N ASN A 70 -18.54 27.66 -3.59
CA ASN A 70 -17.32 28.24 -3.05
C ASN A 70 -16.14 27.53 -3.71
N GLY A 71 -15.29 28.28 -4.43
CA GLY A 71 -14.18 27.76 -5.22
C GLY A 71 -13.11 27.04 -4.40
N ILE A 72 -13.42 25.81 -4.00
CA ILE A 72 -12.52 24.87 -3.36
C ILE A 72 -11.92 24.01 -4.47
N GLU A 73 -10.60 23.94 -4.45
CA GLU A 73 -9.71 23.30 -5.41
C GLU A 73 -10.22 21.92 -5.85
N ASP A 74 -10.07 21.66 -7.14
CA ASP A 74 -10.52 20.46 -7.84
C ASP A 74 -10.21 19.18 -7.02
N PRO A 75 -11.22 18.38 -6.61
CA PRO A 75 -10.99 17.09 -5.95
C PRO A 75 -10.27 16.09 -6.87
N HIS A 76 -10.09 16.46 -8.14
CA HIS A 76 -9.41 15.71 -9.17
C HIS A 76 -7.89 16.04 -9.23
N TYR A 77 -7.17 15.80 -8.14
CA TYR A 77 -5.70 15.84 -8.19
C TYR A 77 -5.20 14.62 -8.97
N THR A 78 -4.75 14.86 -10.20
CA THR A 78 -4.02 13.90 -11.02
C THR A 78 -2.53 14.22 -11.00
N LEU A 79 -1.71 13.18 -11.00
CA LEU A 79 -0.26 13.29 -11.09
C LEU A 79 0.17 13.10 -12.54
N SER A 80 0.93 14.05 -13.08
CA SER A 80 1.60 13.93 -14.38
C SER A 80 2.84 13.01 -14.30
N GLN A 81 2.73 11.88 -13.59
CA GLN A 81 3.81 10.97 -13.27
C GLN A 81 3.38 9.51 -13.39
N THR A 82 4.36 8.62 -13.58
CA THR A 82 4.12 7.18 -13.55
C THR A 82 3.81 6.72 -12.13
N VAL A 83 2.74 5.95 -11.98
CA VAL A 83 2.30 5.32 -10.73
C VAL A 83 2.15 3.81 -10.94
N LEU A 84 2.17 3.06 -9.83
CA LEU A 84 1.80 1.65 -9.84
C LEU A 84 0.30 1.53 -9.57
N HIS A 85 -0.43 1.05 -10.57
CA HIS A 85 -1.85 0.78 -10.46
C HIS A 85 -2.05 -0.70 -10.14
N ILE A 86 -2.80 -0.98 -9.08
CA ILE A 86 -3.19 -2.33 -8.65
C ILE A 86 -4.71 -2.33 -8.51
N GLN A 87 -5.37 -3.21 -9.24
CA GLN A 87 -6.82 -3.32 -9.25
C GLN A 87 -7.22 -4.78 -9.16
N SER A 88 -8.23 -5.07 -8.36
CA SER A 88 -8.92 -6.35 -8.36
C SER A 88 -10.24 -6.27 -7.59
N PRO A 89 -11.27 -7.01 -8.01
CA PRO A 89 -12.50 -7.16 -7.24
C PRO A 89 -12.30 -7.99 -5.96
N THR A 90 -11.16 -8.67 -5.79
CA THR A 90 -10.86 -9.47 -4.59
C THR A 90 -9.46 -9.17 -4.06
N LEU A 91 -9.37 -8.37 -3.00
CA LEU A 91 -8.11 -7.88 -2.41
C LEU A 91 -7.09 -8.97 -2.07
N ARG A 92 -7.54 -10.16 -1.68
CA ARG A 92 -6.65 -11.27 -1.27
C ARG A 92 -5.96 -11.97 -2.45
N THR A 93 -6.42 -11.73 -3.67
CA THR A 93 -6.00 -12.50 -4.85
C THR A 93 -5.02 -11.75 -5.74
N THR A 94 -5.04 -10.42 -5.69
CA THR A 94 -4.15 -9.55 -6.46
C THR A 94 -3.37 -8.65 -5.52
N TYR A 95 -2.05 -8.83 -5.48
CA TYR A 95 -1.18 -8.07 -4.58
C TYR A 95 0.28 -8.09 -5.05
N ILE A 96 1.06 -7.18 -4.49
CA ILE A 96 2.53 -7.24 -4.52
C ILE A 96 3.06 -7.61 -3.15
N ARG A 97 4.17 -8.34 -3.10
CA ARG A 97 4.79 -8.76 -1.83
C ARG A 97 6.30 -8.55 -1.88
N CYS A 98 6.84 -7.94 -0.85
CA CYS A 98 8.28 -7.80 -0.61
C CYS A 98 8.64 -8.47 0.72
N PRO A 99 9.69 -9.31 0.79
CA PRO A 99 10.56 -9.71 -0.33
C PRO A 99 9.87 -10.71 -1.26
N SER A 100 10.33 -10.77 -2.52
CA SER A 100 9.85 -11.76 -3.51
C SER A 100 9.95 -13.20 -2.97
N THR A 101 8.96 -14.03 -3.32
CA THR A 101 8.91 -15.46 -2.94
C THR A 101 10.02 -16.29 -3.59
N SER A 102 10.56 -15.87 -4.74
CA SER A 102 11.64 -16.55 -5.45
C SER A 102 13.00 -16.49 -4.73
N THR A 103 13.19 -15.49 -3.86
CA THR A 103 14.44 -15.29 -3.08
C THR A 103 14.71 -16.40 -2.06
N SER A 104 13.78 -17.33 -1.88
CA SER A 104 13.86 -18.45 -0.92
C SER A 104 14.63 -19.69 -1.42
N GLN A 105 15.09 -19.72 -2.67
CA GLN A 105 15.62 -20.96 -3.29
C GLN A 105 17.06 -21.33 -2.90
N SER A 106 17.80 -20.49 -2.17
CA SER A 106 19.18 -20.79 -1.80
C SER A 106 19.28 -21.55 -0.48
N GLY A 107 18.87 -22.83 -0.43
CA GLY A 107 19.33 -23.92 0.49
C GLY A 107 19.50 -23.66 1.99
N SER A 108 19.12 -22.49 2.47
CA SER A 108 19.43 -21.92 3.77
C SER A 108 18.08 -21.62 4.40
N ARG A 109 17.85 -22.14 5.61
CA ARG A 109 16.66 -21.86 6.46
C ARG A 109 16.59 -20.40 6.91
N ARG A 110 17.09 -19.45 6.12
CA ARG A 110 17.08 -18.03 6.44
C ARG A 110 15.67 -17.51 6.27
N ARG A 111 15.20 -16.78 7.29
CA ARG A 111 13.98 -15.97 7.21
C ARG A 111 14.01 -15.14 5.92
N ASN A 112 12.96 -15.25 5.12
CA ASN A 112 12.76 -14.40 3.96
C ASN A 112 12.12 -13.07 4.41
N ASP A 113 12.85 -12.32 5.25
CA ASP A 113 12.47 -11.00 5.73
C ASP A 113 13.38 -9.89 5.15
N LEU A 114 12.92 -8.65 5.24
CA LEU A 114 13.69 -7.50 4.77
C LEU A 114 14.77 -7.12 5.78
N GLY A 115 14.56 -7.30 7.08
CA GLY A 115 15.52 -6.92 8.11
C GLY A 115 15.69 -5.39 8.24
N ILE A 116 14.63 -4.63 7.95
CA ILE A 116 14.60 -3.17 8.04
C ILE A 116 14.38 -2.76 9.49
N LYS A 117 15.14 -1.77 9.97
CA LYS A 117 15.15 -1.31 11.38
C LYS A 117 14.53 0.08 11.57
N HIS A 118 13.93 0.64 10.51
CA HIS A 118 13.31 1.96 10.57
C HIS A 118 12.04 1.93 11.42
N PRO A 119 11.82 2.95 12.28
CA PRO A 119 10.62 3.02 13.13
C PRO A 119 9.38 3.46 12.36
N TRP A 120 9.54 4.11 11.20
CA TRP A 120 8.45 4.68 10.41
C TRP A 120 8.39 4.07 9.02
N ILE A 121 7.17 3.87 8.53
CA ILE A 121 6.88 3.48 7.15
C ILE A 121 5.98 4.57 6.57
N TYR A 122 6.36 5.04 5.39
CA TYR A 122 5.58 5.99 4.61
C TYR A 122 5.11 5.31 3.33
N MET A 123 3.84 5.53 3.00
CA MET A 123 3.21 5.01 1.80
C MET A 123 2.36 6.12 1.20
N GLN A 124 2.58 6.43 -0.08
CA GLN A 124 1.77 7.39 -0.84
C GLN A 124 0.82 6.60 -1.73
N VAL A 125 -0.49 6.74 -1.49
CA VAL A 125 -1.56 6.05 -2.20
C VAL A 125 -2.63 7.08 -2.57
N ARG A 126 -3.24 6.92 -3.75
CA ARG A 126 -4.41 7.69 -4.18
C ARG A 126 -5.67 6.95 -3.76
N ASN A 127 -6.61 7.65 -3.13
CA ASN A 127 -7.94 7.09 -2.89
C ASN A 127 -8.70 6.99 -4.22
N MET A 128 -9.24 5.81 -4.50
CA MET A 128 -10.01 5.50 -5.70
C MET A 128 -11.48 5.23 -5.38
N ASP A 129 -11.92 5.57 -4.16
CA ASP A 129 -13.22 5.22 -3.58
C ASP A 129 -13.47 3.71 -3.61
N ARG A 130 -12.42 2.94 -3.34
CA ARG A 130 -12.43 1.48 -3.31
C ARG A 130 -11.72 0.99 -2.06
N GLU A 131 -12.13 -0.18 -1.62
CA GLU A 131 -11.49 -0.87 -0.52
C GLU A 131 -10.05 -1.22 -0.87
N TRP A 132 -9.15 -1.07 0.10
CA TRP A 132 -7.77 -1.54 -0.03
C TRP A 132 -7.20 -1.95 1.33
N SER A 133 -6.10 -2.70 1.29
CA SER A 133 -5.39 -3.11 2.48
C SER A 133 -3.92 -3.37 2.19
N PHE A 134 -3.06 -3.19 3.20
CA PHE A 134 -1.66 -3.58 3.14
C PHE A 134 -1.26 -4.32 4.41
N GLU A 135 -0.17 -5.09 4.33
CA GLU A 135 0.35 -5.87 5.45
C GLU A 135 1.84 -5.60 5.64
N VAL A 136 2.26 -5.52 6.90
CA VAL A 136 3.66 -5.34 7.31
C VAL A 136 4.01 -6.45 8.29
N GLY A 137 4.99 -7.27 7.91
CA GLY A 137 5.61 -8.22 8.83
C GLY A 137 6.55 -7.50 9.80
N ILE A 138 6.39 -7.74 11.09
CA ILE A 138 7.21 -7.18 12.17
C ILE A 138 7.90 -8.30 12.95
N VAL A 139 9.03 -7.95 13.57
CA VAL A 139 9.76 -8.83 14.48
C VAL A 139 10.00 -8.05 15.76
N ASP A 140 9.61 -8.59 16.90
CA ASP A 140 9.85 -7.95 18.20
C ASP A 140 11.28 -8.18 18.72
N GLN A 141 11.61 -7.55 19.84
CA GLN A 141 12.95 -7.66 20.47
C GLN A 141 13.27 -9.08 20.94
N SER A 142 12.26 -9.93 21.18
CA SER A 142 12.42 -11.34 21.53
C SER A 142 12.52 -12.26 20.30
N GLY A 143 12.47 -11.68 19.10
CA GLY A 143 12.51 -12.41 17.83
C GLY A 143 11.17 -12.99 17.40
N ARG A 144 10.05 -12.68 18.07
CA ARG A 144 8.72 -13.16 17.67
C ARG A 144 8.23 -12.40 16.43
N GLU A 145 7.69 -13.13 15.48
CA GLU A 145 7.08 -12.59 14.26
C GLU A 145 5.61 -12.22 14.50
N GLY A 146 5.16 -11.15 13.86
CA GLY A 146 3.76 -10.79 13.74
C GLY A 146 3.49 -10.05 12.44
N ILE A 147 2.22 -9.91 12.09
CA ILE A 147 1.79 -9.14 10.92
C ILE A 147 0.83 -8.06 11.39
N ILE A 148 1.07 -6.82 10.95
CA ILE A 148 0.08 -5.75 11.07
C ILE A 148 -0.57 -5.61 9.70
N ARG A 149 -1.90 -5.77 9.60
CA ARG A 149 -2.67 -5.39 8.41
C ARG A 149 -3.29 -4.04 8.66
N CYS A 150 -3.32 -3.19 7.67
CA CYS A 150 -4.19 -2.03 7.69
C CYS A 150 -5.18 -2.14 6.54
N SER A 151 -6.44 -1.78 6.75
CA SER A 151 -7.48 -1.84 5.72
C SER A 151 -8.53 -0.75 5.88
N THR A 152 -9.11 -0.29 4.78
CA THR A 152 -10.16 0.75 4.81
C THR A 152 -11.54 0.24 5.22
N PHE A 153 -11.81 -1.06 5.07
CA PHE A 153 -13.11 -1.67 5.39
C PHE A 153 -13.23 -2.19 6.83
N GLN A 154 -12.15 -2.12 7.62
CA GLN A 154 -12.14 -2.66 8.97
C GLN A 154 -12.39 -1.56 10.01
N VAL A 155 -13.47 -1.70 10.77
CA VAL A 155 -13.91 -0.69 11.76
C VAL A 155 -13.28 -0.91 13.14
N HIS A 156 -13.02 -2.17 13.53
CA HIS A 156 -12.54 -2.51 14.87
C HIS A 156 -11.17 -3.18 14.84
N LEU A 157 -10.33 -2.82 15.81
CA LEU A 157 -9.07 -3.51 16.08
C LEU A 157 -9.38 -4.91 16.63
N SER A 158 -8.73 -5.93 16.07
CA SER A 158 -8.85 -7.31 16.56
C SER A 158 -7.48 -7.94 16.72
N VAL A 159 -6.99 -8.10 17.95
CA VAL A 159 -5.69 -8.74 18.18
C VAL A 159 -5.85 -10.25 18.07
N ASP A 160 -5.33 -10.83 17.00
CA ASP A 160 -5.01 -12.25 16.95
C ASP A 160 -3.51 -12.42 17.24
N SER A 161 -3.14 -13.53 17.84
CA SER A 161 -1.80 -13.89 18.31
C SER A 161 -0.67 -13.71 17.27
N LEU A 162 -1.00 -13.65 15.98
CA LEU A 162 -0.06 -13.45 14.87
C LEU A 162 -0.39 -12.24 13.98
N PHE A 163 -1.49 -11.55 14.25
CA PHE A 163 -2.12 -10.65 13.28
C PHE A 163 -2.89 -9.51 13.96
N VAL A 164 -2.50 -8.26 13.66
CA VAL A 164 -3.15 -7.05 14.17
C VAL A 164 -3.67 -6.24 12.98
N PRO A 165 -4.97 -6.28 12.68
CA PRO A 165 -5.58 -5.39 11.75
C PRO A 165 -5.85 -4.00 12.36
N CYS A 166 -5.62 -2.96 11.57
CA CYS A 166 -5.80 -1.55 11.90
C CYS A 166 -6.70 -0.88 10.84
N PRO A 167 -7.64 0.00 11.23
CA PRO A 167 -8.27 0.90 10.27
C PRO A 167 -7.21 1.80 9.62
N VAL A 168 -7.33 2.04 8.31
CA VAL A 168 -6.62 3.14 7.64
C VAL A 168 -7.52 4.37 7.69
N CYS A 169 -7.07 5.43 8.35
CA CYS A 169 -7.70 6.74 8.26
C CYS A 169 -7.24 7.40 6.95
N ASP A 170 -8.15 7.60 6.00
CA ASP A 170 -7.91 8.52 4.89
C ASP A 170 -8.08 9.95 5.42
N PHE A 171 -7.07 10.79 5.20
CA PHE A 171 -7.09 12.19 5.66
C PHE A 171 -7.91 13.11 4.74
N SER A 172 -8.41 12.63 3.58
CA SER A 172 -9.30 13.43 2.73
C SER A 172 -10.73 13.49 3.26
N ASP A 173 -11.13 12.54 4.11
CA ASP A 173 -12.47 12.44 4.66
C ASP A 173 -12.51 13.08 6.05
N LYS A 174 -13.13 14.27 6.15
CA LYS A 174 -13.21 15.08 7.39
C LYS A 174 -13.97 14.39 8.53
N THR A 175 -14.43 13.16 8.32
CA THR A 175 -15.25 12.38 9.25
C THR A 175 -14.47 11.32 10.03
N CYS A 176 -13.16 11.15 9.81
CA CYS A 176 -12.37 10.20 10.59
C CYS A 176 -12.08 10.74 12.00
N MET A 177 -12.97 10.41 12.93
CA MET A 177 -12.82 10.63 14.37
C MET A 177 -11.45 10.12 14.85
N TYR A 178 -10.68 11.03 15.45
CA TYR A 178 -9.42 10.79 16.13
C TYR A 178 -9.51 9.57 17.07
N HIS A 179 -9.07 8.41 16.59
CA HIS A 179 -8.68 7.32 17.46
C HIS A 179 -7.18 7.12 17.36
N HIS A 180 -6.56 7.35 18.51
CA HIS A 180 -5.13 7.32 18.79
C HIS A 180 -4.50 6.00 18.32
N CYS A 181 -4.05 5.94 17.07
CA CYS A 181 -3.26 4.81 16.58
C CYS A 181 -1.80 5.02 17.04
N ALA A 182 -1.44 4.30 18.10
CA ALA A 182 -0.09 4.11 18.62
C ALA A 182 0.66 5.38 19.10
N ARG A 183 0.29 5.91 20.27
CA ARG A 183 1.27 6.60 21.13
C ARG A 183 1.79 5.66 22.21
N GLY A 184 2.92 5.03 21.93
CA GLY A 184 3.98 4.95 22.92
C GLY A 184 4.70 6.30 22.92
N ASN A 185 4.39 7.11 23.93
CA ASN A 185 4.92 8.45 24.23
C ASN A 185 4.51 9.61 23.30
N SER A 186 3.77 10.52 23.93
CA SER A 186 3.53 11.92 23.62
C SER A 186 4.75 12.63 23.04
N ILE A 187 4.53 13.44 21.99
CA ILE A 187 4.90 14.86 21.88
C ILE A 187 4.14 15.43 20.67
N LEU A 188 3.46 16.56 20.88
CA LEU A 188 2.89 17.46 19.86
C LEU A 188 4.04 18.21 19.18
N TYR A 189 3.93 18.58 17.89
CA TYR A 189 4.20 19.95 17.45
C TYR A 189 3.51 20.25 16.11
N SER A 190 2.93 21.45 16.07
CA SER A 190 2.50 22.23 14.91
C SER A 190 3.70 23.02 14.40
N GLU A 191 3.82 23.14 13.08
CA GLU A 191 4.08 24.39 12.34
C GLU A 191 3.37 24.29 10.99
#